data_AF-A0A1E5C187-F1
#
_entry.id   AF-A0A1E5C187-F1
#
_cell.length_a   1.000
_cell.length_b   1.000
_cell.length_c   1.000
_cell.angle_alpha   90.00
_cell.angle_beta   90.00
_cell.angle_gamma   90.00
#
_symmetry.space_group_name_H-M   'P 1'
#
loop_
_entity.id
_entity.type
_entity.pdbx_description
1 polymer ?
#
loop_
_entity_poly.entity_id
_entity_poly.type
_entity_poly.pdbx_seq_one_letter_code
_entity_poly.pdbx_strand_id
1 'polypeptide(L)' 'MKFLTFVLSWITVTLPYTIIAAYAGSISSLDNPKPAILTAVALTSFFWCGWLLLNRYGFRKAVNSEL' A
#
# COMPACT_ATOMS: atom_id res chain seq x y z
N MET A 1 -9.56 14.15 -16.27
CA MET A 1 -9.72 12.68 -16.15
C MET A 1 -11.16 12.38 -15.81
N LYS A 2 -11.73 11.26 -16.28
CA LYS A 2 -13.10 10.87 -15.91
C LYS A 2 -13.08 10.38 -14.46
N PHE A 3 -14.03 10.83 -13.63
CA PHE A 3 -14.14 10.43 -12.21
C PHE A 3 -14.08 8.90 -12.04
N LEU A 4 -14.69 8.16 -12.95
CA LEU A 4 -14.67 6.70 -12.97
C LEU A 4 -13.25 6.12 -13.05
N THR A 5 -12.37 6.70 -13.87
CA THR A 5 -10.97 6.26 -14.00
C THR A 5 -10.23 6.44 -12.68
N PHE A 6 -10.44 7.57 -12.00
CA PHE A 6 -9.87 7.81 -10.67
C PHE A 6 -10.36 6.76 -9.66
N VAL A 7 -11.68 6.54 -9.58
CA VAL A 7 -12.27 5.58 -8.63
C VAL A 7 -11.75 4.16 -8.88
N LEU A 8 -11.69 3.72 -10.15
CA LEU A 8 -11.18 2.40 -10.50
C LEU A 8 -9.70 2.25 -10.11
N SER A 9 -8.84 3.21 -10.49
CA SER A 9 -7.43 3.19 -10.13
C SER A 9 -7.21 3.24 -8.61
N TRP A 10 -8.01 4.03 -7.90
CA TRP A 10 -7.98 4.13 -6.44
C TRP A 10 -8.32 2.79 -5.80
N ILE A 11 -9.38 2.13 -6.27
CA ILE A 11 -9.82 0.82 -5.80
C ILE A 11 -8.76 -0.26 -6.06
N THR A 12 -8.17 -0.30 -7.26
CA THR A 12 -7.17 -1.31 -7.62
C THR A 12 -6.02 -1.38 -6.62
N VAL A 13 -5.62 -0.23 -6.05
CA VAL A 13 -4.57 -0.18 -5.03
C VAL A 13 -5.15 -0.32 -3.62
N THR A 14 -6.26 0.37 -3.32
CA THR A 14 -6.80 0.51 -1.94
C THR A 14 -7.49 -0.73 -1.43
N LEU A 15 -8.31 -1.39 -2.26
CA LEU A 15 -9.11 -2.53 -1.82
C LEU A 15 -8.27 -3.73 -1.36
N PRO A 16 -7.21 -4.16 -2.08
CA PRO A 16 -6.44 -5.33 -1.68
C PRO A 16 -5.85 -5.24 -0.27
N TYR A 17 -5.14 -4.15 0.06
CA TYR A 17 -4.50 -4.04 1.37
C TYR A 17 -5.49 -3.74 2.50
N THR A 18 -6.59 -3.03 2.20
CA THR A 18 -7.62 -2.78 3.22
C THR A 18 -8.39 -4.04 3.57
N ILE A 19 -8.66 -4.94 2.61
CA ILE A 19 -9.23 -6.26 2.90
C ILE A 19 -8.30 -7.07 3.81
N ILE A 20 -7.00 -7.10 3.51
CA ILE A 20 -6.01 -7.81 4.32
C ILE A 20 -5.98 -7.25 5.75
N ALA A 21 -5.94 -5.92 5.89
CA ALA A 21 -5.93 -5.27 7.20
C ALA A 21 -7.23 -5.53 7.99
N ALA A 22 -8.39 -5.44 7.33
CA ALA A 22 -9.68 -5.69 7.94
C ALA A 22 -9.82 -7.15 8.40
N TYR A 23 -9.35 -8.10 7.58
CA TYR A 23 -9.33 -9.52 7.93
C TYR A 23 -8.42 -9.81 9.12
N ALA A 24 -7.19 -9.29 9.11
CA ALA A 24 -6.27 -9.46 10.23
C ALA A 24 -6.79 -8.83 11.53
N GLY A 25 -7.47 -7.67 11.41
CA GLY A 25 -8.15 -7.02 12.52
C GLY A 25 -9.31 -7.86 13.06
N SER A 26 -10.14 -8.45 12.19
CA SER A 26 -11.33 -9.21 12.61
C SER A 26 -10.99 -10.52 13.33
N ILE A 27 -9.87 -11.15 13.01
CA ILE A 27 -9.39 -12.37 13.69
C ILE A 27 -8.51 -12.07 14.92
N SER A 28 -8.17 -10.81 15.16
CA SER A 28 -7.39 -10.40 16.33
C SER A 28 -8.29 -10.07 17.51
N SER A 29 -7.80 -10.32 18.72
CA SER A 29 -8.45 -9.93 19.97
C SER A 29 -7.42 -9.28 20.90
N LEU A 30 -7.88 -8.71 22.02
CA LEU A 30 -6.97 -8.16 23.04
C LEU A 30 -6.05 -9.23 23.63
N ASP A 31 -6.55 -10.47 23.77
CA ASP A 31 -5.78 -11.60 24.29
C ASP A 31 -4.81 -12.19 23.24
N ASN A 32 -5.13 -12.04 21.95
CA ASN A 32 -4.27 -12.49 20.86
C ASN A 32 -4.15 -11.43 19.75
N PRO A 33 -3.38 -10.35 19.99
CA PRO A 33 -3.27 -9.22 19.07
C PRO A 33 -2.27 -9.47 17.91
N LYS A 34 -1.61 -10.64 17.91
CA LYS A 34 -0.53 -10.97 16.97
C LYS A 34 -0.92 -10.78 15.49
N PRO A 35 -2.11 -11.21 15.01
CA PRO A 35 -2.47 -11.05 13.61
C PRO A 35 -2.48 -9.60 13.15
N ALA A 36 -3.13 -8.70 13.90
CA ALA A 36 -3.22 -7.29 13.55
C ALA A 36 -1.85 -6.60 13.53
N ILE A 37 -1.01 -6.86 14.54
CA ILE A 37 0.32 -6.25 14.64
C ILE A 37 1.22 -6.73 13.49
N LEU A 38 1.27 -8.04 13.24
CA LEU A 38 2.11 -8.58 12.17
C LEU A 38 1.64 -8.09 10.81
N THR A 39 0.34 -8.04 10.55
CA THR A 39 -0.20 -7.51 9.31
C THR A 39 0.12 -6.02 9.13
N ALA A 40 0.02 -5.22 10.20
CA ALA A 40 0.39 -3.80 10.14
C ALA A 40 1.87 -3.62 9.78
N VAL A 41 2.77 -4.33 10.47
CA VAL A 41 4.22 -4.28 10.18
C VAL A 41 4.52 -4.76 8.76
N ALA A 42 3.89 -5.85 8.31
CA ALA A 42 4.07 -6.39 6.96
C ALA A 42 3.59 -5.40 5.88
N LEU A 43 2.41 -4.80 6.04
CA LEU A 43 1.91 -3.79 5.09
C LEU A 43 2.79 -2.55 5.07
N THR A 44 3.17 -2.01 6.23
CA THR A 44 4.05 -0.85 6.32
C THR A 44 5.38 -1.13 5.64
N SER A 45 6.04 -2.24 5.97
CA SER A 45 7.31 -2.62 5.35
C SER A 45 7.18 -2.87 3.85
N PHE A 46 6.09 -3.52 3.39
CA PHE A 46 5.81 -3.72 1.98
C PHE A 46 5.70 -2.40 1.21
N PHE A 47 4.92 -1.44 1.70
CA PHE A 47 4.78 -0.14 1.03
C PHE A 47 6.09 0.66 1.04
N TRP A 48 6.83 0.64 2.14
CA TRP A 48 8.14 1.27 2.21
C TRP A 48 9.14 0.63 1.25
N CYS A 49 9.22 -0.70 1.21
CA CYS A 49 10.06 -1.42 0.26
C CYS A 49 9.65 -1.12 -1.18
N GLY A 50 8.35 -1.12 -1.50
CA GLY A 50 7.83 -0.74 -2.80
C GLY A 50 8.28 0.66 -3.22
N TRP A 51 8.13 1.64 -2.32
CA TRP A 51 8.63 3.01 -2.55
C TRP A 51 10.14 3.08 -2.77
N LEU A 52 10.92 2.40 -1.93
CA LEU A 52 12.39 2.35 -2.05
C LEU A 52 12.82 1.71 -3.38
N LEU A 53 12.17 0.63 -3.81
CA LEU A 53 12.44 -0.03 -5.07
C LEU A 53 12.10 0.89 -6.25
N LEU A 54 10.94 1.56 -6.24
CA LEU A 54 10.58 2.54 -7.27
C LEU A 54 11.57 3.71 -7.31
N ASN A 55 11.93 4.27 -6.15
CA ASN A 55 12.91 5.35 -6.06
C ASN A 55 14.30 4.93 -6.55
N ARG A 56 14.71 3.67 -6.30
CA ARG A 56 16.02 3.14 -6.69
C ARG A 56 16.09 2.71 -8.16
N TYR A 57 15.01 2.13 -8.70
CA TYR A 57 15.02 1.47 -10.01
C TYR A 57 14.23 2.20 -11.11
N GLY A 58 13.38 3.19 -10.80
CA GLY A 58 12.72 3.96 -11.86
C GLY A 58 11.61 4.92 -11.43
N PHE A 59 11.83 6.20 -11.73
CA PHE A 59 10.90 7.18 -12.35
C PHE A 59 11.45 8.63 -12.31
N ARG A 60 12.68 8.84 -11.85
CA ARG A 60 13.36 10.17 -11.81
C ARG A 60 13.90 10.69 -13.15
N LYS A 61 13.51 10.11 -14.30
CA LYS A 61 14.12 10.44 -15.61
C LYS A 61 13.42 11.52 -16.45
N ALA A 62 12.27 12.05 -16.03
CA ALA A 62 11.47 12.97 -16.85
C ALA A 62 11.41 14.43 -16.35
N VAL A 63 11.91 14.74 -15.14
CA VAL A 63 11.76 16.09 -14.56
C VAL A 63 12.99 16.99 -14.74
N ASN A 64 14.18 16.42 -15.02
CA ASN A 64 15.43 17.19 -15.10
C ASN A 64 15.92 17.47 -16.53
N SER A 65 15.12 17.23 -17.58
CA SER A 65 15.52 17.48 -18.97
C SER A 65 15.09 18.85 -19.52
N GLU A 66 14.57 19.74 -18.68
CA GLU A 66 14.09 21.09 -19.05
C GLU A 66 14.82 22.23 -18.30
N LEU A 67 15.97 21.95 -17.66
CA LEU A 67 16.85 22.97 -17.07
C LEU A 67 18.16 23.08 -17.85
#